data_AF-A0A843YU50-F1
#
_entry.id   AF-A0A843YU50-F1
#
_cell.length_a   1.000
_cell.length_b   1.000
_cell.length_c   1.000
_cell.angle_alpha   90.00
_cell.angle_beta   90.00
_cell.angle_gamma   90.00
#
_symmetry.space_group_name_H-M   'P 1'
#
loop_
_entity.id
_entity.type
_entity.pdbx_description
1 polymer ?
#
loop_
_entity_poly.entity_id
_entity_poly.type
_entity_poly.pdbx_seq_one_letter_code
_entity_poly.pdbx_strand_id
1 'polypeptide(L)'
;MTITINEDLRAYIDPLTEDEYTALERSLLAEGCRDALVLWGDLLVDGHNRYGICQKHAIPFNTMQNTTFKSIDDVHLWMIDNHLGRRSVSDFQRGVLALRKKEIVSARVAQTQVQQAPAVSTTSDTPVQSESEPQLTREAVARAARVSSATLGQIEKIQKTAAPELVGAVKSGVISINAAAAVASLPSEEQIAAVAGGKKELRLAARQVREARLPPKPKPEVEPLPNDATPDQIEIHRLMQVVAELTEERDQLKKKVQHLTIALSEARSDQ
;
A
#
# COMPACT_ATOMS: atom_id res chain seq x y z
N MET A 1 -6.12 -3.15 -39.10
CA MET A 1 -6.67 -3.83 -37.92
C MET A 1 -7.12 -2.76 -36.94
N THR A 2 -8.36 -2.79 -36.48
CA THR A 2 -8.87 -1.85 -35.46
C THR A 2 -8.56 -2.43 -34.08
N ILE A 3 -7.90 -1.66 -33.23
CA ILE A 3 -7.61 -2.03 -31.83
C ILE A 3 -8.47 -1.14 -30.94
N THR A 4 -9.23 -1.76 -30.06
CA THR A 4 -10.14 -1.11 -29.12
C THR A 4 -9.43 -0.94 -27.76
N ILE A 5 -9.45 0.27 -27.22
CA ILE A 5 -8.91 0.58 -25.90
C ILE A 5 -10.07 0.58 -24.90
N ASN A 6 -9.97 -0.26 -23.87
CA ASN A 6 -10.85 -0.18 -22.70
C ASN A 6 -10.14 0.66 -21.63
N GLU A 7 -10.80 1.72 -21.19
CA GLU A 7 -10.24 2.67 -20.22
C GLU A 7 -10.02 2.07 -18.83
N ASP A 8 -10.89 1.15 -18.41
CA ASP A 8 -10.75 0.44 -17.13
C ASP A 8 -9.50 -0.45 -17.16
N LEU A 9 -9.26 -1.18 -18.26
CA LEU A 9 -8.03 -1.96 -18.45
C LEU A 9 -6.80 -1.07 -18.54
N ARG A 10 -6.88 0.06 -19.24
CA ARG A 10 -5.77 1.01 -19.35
C ARG A 10 -5.37 1.59 -17.98
N ALA A 11 -6.35 1.91 -17.14
CA ALA A 11 -6.15 2.46 -15.80
C ALA A 11 -5.92 1.38 -14.72
N TYR A 12 -6.06 0.10 -15.06
CA TYR A 12 -6.00 -0.99 -14.09
C TYR A 12 -4.64 -1.10 -13.40
N ILE A 13 -3.57 -0.86 -14.15
CA ILE A 13 -2.20 -0.82 -13.62
C ILE A 13 -1.75 0.63 -13.55
N ASP A 14 -1.02 0.97 -12.48
CA ASP A 14 -0.45 2.30 -12.31
C ASP A 14 0.31 2.73 -13.58
N PRO A 15 0.07 3.95 -14.07
CA PRO A 15 0.74 4.43 -15.28
C PRO A 15 2.25 4.58 -15.05
N LEU A 16 3.00 4.59 -16.15
CA LEU A 16 4.41 4.95 -16.14
C LEU A 16 4.56 6.38 -15.62
N THR A 17 5.61 6.61 -14.83
CA THR A 17 6.09 7.97 -14.57
C THR A 17 6.53 8.64 -15.86
N GLU A 18 6.62 9.98 -15.86
CA GLU A 18 7.06 10.74 -17.04
C GLU A 18 8.46 10.32 -17.52
N ASP A 19 9.38 10.06 -16.59
CA ASP A 19 10.72 9.57 -16.90
C ASP A 19 10.71 8.18 -17.53
N GLU A 20 9.89 7.26 -16.99
CA GLU A 20 9.75 5.91 -17.54
C GLU A 20 9.08 5.91 -18.92
N TYR A 21 8.07 6.76 -19.12
CA TYR A 21 7.43 6.95 -20.41
C TYR A 21 8.40 7.50 -21.44
N THR A 22 9.18 8.53 -21.08
CA THR A 22 10.19 9.15 -21.93
C THR A 22 11.30 8.15 -22.29
N ALA A 23 11.73 7.33 -21.33
CA ALA A 23 12.69 6.27 -21.57
C ALA A 23 12.15 5.20 -22.54
N LEU A 24 10.89 4.80 -22.38
CA LEU A 24 10.20 3.88 -23.28
C LEU A 24 10.09 4.47 -24.71
N GLU A 25 9.67 5.73 -24.83
CA GLU A 25 9.54 6.43 -26.11
C GLU A 25 10.88 6.49 -26.85
N ARG A 26 11.96 6.81 -26.13
CA ARG A 26 13.33 6.80 -26.70
C ARG A 26 13.73 5.41 -27.20
N SER A 27 13.46 4.34 -26.45
CA SER A 27 13.80 2.98 -26.87
C SER A 27 12.97 2.55 -28.10
N LEU A 28 11.68 2.88 -28.14
CA LEU A 28 10.83 2.57 -29.29
C LEU A 28 11.26 3.31 -30.56
N LEU A 29 11.68 4.57 -30.45
CA LEU A 29 12.20 5.34 -31.58
C LEU A 29 13.54 4.79 -32.10
N ALA A 30 14.40 4.30 -31.21
CA ALA A 30 15.73 3.79 -31.57
C ALA A 30 15.70 2.35 -32.11
N GLU A 31 14.85 1.50 -31.55
CA GLU A 31 14.89 0.04 -31.76
C GLU A 31 13.60 -0.53 -32.36
N GLY A 32 12.53 0.27 -32.46
CA GLY A 32 11.20 -0.16 -32.84
C GLY A 32 10.44 -0.90 -31.74
N CYS A 33 9.20 -1.28 -32.03
CA CYS A 33 8.36 -2.04 -31.10
C CYS A 33 8.66 -3.54 -31.14
N ARG A 34 9.70 -3.94 -30.41
CA ARG A 34 10.17 -5.34 -30.34
C ARG A 34 9.13 -6.28 -29.75
N ASP A 35 8.62 -5.93 -28.58
CA ASP A 35 7.65 -6.74 -27.86
C ASP A 35 6.26 -6.55 -28.45
N ALA A 36 5.57 -7.65 -28.75
CA ALA A 36 4.23 -7.61 -29.29
C ALA A 36 3.23 -7.00 -28.29
N LEU A 37 2.19 -6.34 -28.83
CA LEU A 37 1.01 -5.93 -28.08
C LEU A 37 0.10 -7.14 -27.85
N VAL A 38 -0.43 -7.30 -26.64
CA VAL A 38 -1.29 -8.44 -26.31
C VAL A 38 -2.75 -8.04 -26.51
N LEU A 39 -3.47 -8.82 -27.31
CA LEU A 39 -4.86 -8.58 -27.66
C LEU A 39 -5.77 -9.74 -27.22
N TRP A 40 -7.03 -9.42 -26.98
CA TRP A 40 -8.13 -10.39 -26.86
C TRP A 40 -9.22 -10.02 -27.87
N GLY A 41 -9.20 -10.64 -29.05
CA GLY A 41 -10.00 -10.16 -30.18
C GLY A 41 -9.44 -8.82 -30.68
N ASP A 42 -10.26 -7.78 -30.66
CA ASP A 42 -9.86 -6.40 -30.97
C ASP A 42 -9.44 -5.60 -29.73
N LEU A 43 -9.66 -6.12 -28.52
CA LEU A 43 -9.37 -5.44 -27.27
C LEU A 43 -7.88 -5.44 -26.93
N LEU A 44 -7.32 -4.28 -26.61
CA LEU A 44 -5.95 -4.15 -26.11
C LEU A 44 -5.86 -4.56 -24.63
N VAL A 45 -5.05 -5.57 -24.34
CA VAL A 45 -4.84 -6.10 -22.98
C VAL A 45 -3.54 -5.58 -22.36
N ASP A 46 -2.42 -5.66 -23.09
CA ASP A 46 -1.13 -5.17 -22.63
C ASP A 46 -0.37 -4.46 -23.73
N GLY A 47 0.40 -3.45 -23.33
CA GLY A 47 1.13 -2.58 -24.24
C GLY A 47 0.43 -1.26 -24.53
N HIS A 48 -0.50 -0.80 -23.69
CA HIS A 48 -1.18 0.51 -23.83
C HIS A 48 -0.22 1.68 -24.13
N ASN A 49 0.85 1.83 -23.34
CA ASN A 49 1.85 2.89 -23.56
C ASN A 49 2.62 2.68 -24.87
N ARG A 50 3.00 1.43 -25.17
CA ARG A 50 3.69 1.07 -26.43
C ARG A 50 2.81 1.40 -27.63
N TYR A 51 1.54 1.01 -27.60
CA TYR A 51 0.56 1.27 -28.65
C TYR A 51 0.39 2.77 -28.91
N GLY A 52 0.21 3.58 -27.86
CA GLY A 52 0.09 5.03 -27.98
C GLY A 52 1.32 5.68 -28.62
N ILE A 53 2.53 5.29 -28.18
CA ILE A 53 3.79 5.78 -28.75
C ILE A 53 3.95 5.33 -30.20
N CYS A 54 3.65 4.06 -30.51
CA CYS A 54 3.80 3.53 -31.85
C CYS A 54 2.84 4.20 -32.84
N GLN A 55 1.61 4.48 -32.43
CA GLN A 55 0.68 5.29 -33.24
C GLN A 55 1.22 6.70 -33.48
N LYS A 56 1.68 7.38 -32.41
CA LYS A 56 2.19 8.76 -32.48
C LYS A 56 3.34 8.91 -33.48
N HIS A 57 4.24 7.92 -33.55
CA HIS A 57 5.45 7.97 -34.37
C HIS A 57 5.40 7.10 -35.62
N ALA A 58 4.24 6.53 -35.95
CA ALA A 58 4.07 5.58 -37.05
C ALA A 58 5.08 4.40 -37.01
N ILE A 59 5.40 3.92 -35.81
CA ILE A 59 6.32 2.79 -35.61
C ILE A 59 5.56 1.49 -35.85
N PRO A 60 6.03 0.59 -36.73
CA PRO A 60 5.43 -0.73 -36.90
C PRO A 60 5.49 -1.55 -35.60
N PHE A 61 4.43 -2.29 -35.32
CA PHE A 61 4.34 -3.15 -34.15
C PHE A 61 3.69 -4.48 -34.50
N ASN A 62 4.03 -5.50 -33.73
CA ASN A 62 3.42 -6.83 -33.81
C ASN A 62 2.33 -6.98 -32.75
N THR A 63 1.36 -7.85 -33.01
CA THR A 63 0.29 -8.20 -32.07
C THR A 63 0.28 -9.70 -31.81
N MET A 64 0.02 -10.09 -30.57
CA MET A 64 -0.19 -11.47 -30.15
C MET A 64 -1.60 -11.62 -29.58
N GLN A 65 -2.34 -12.62 -30.07
CA GLN A 65 -3.65 -12.96 -29.51
C GLN A 65 -3.49 -13.86 -28.30
N ASN A 66 -4.18 -13.52 -27.22
CA ASN A 66 -4.35 -14.43 -26.10
C ASN A 66 -5.70 -15.16 -26.23
N THR A 67 -5.63 -16.46 -26.45
CA THR A 67 -6.80 -17.32 -26.69
C THR A 67 -7.33 -18.00 -25.42
N THR A 68 -6.72 -17.76 -24.26
CA THR A 68 -7.08 -18.46 -23.01
C THR A 68 -8.11 -17.68 -22.19
N PHE A 69 -8.28 -16.39 -22.44
CA PHE A 69 -9.25 -15.54 -21.74
C PHE A 69 -10.69 -15.91 -22.09
N LYS A 70 -11.52 -16.05 -21.05
CA LYS A 70 -12.96 -16.31 -21.18
C LYS A 70 -13.80 -15.16 -20.61
N SER A 71 -13.16 -14.26 -19.85
CA SER A 71 -13.80 -13.18 -19.13
C SER A 71 -12.82 -12.02 -18.91
N ILE A 72 -13.35 -10.83 -18.60
CA ILE A 72 -12.55 -9.68 -18.16
C ILE A 72 -11.77 -10.00 -16.87
N ASP A 73 -12.31 -10.84 -16.00
CA ASP A 73 -11.58 -11.30 -14.81
C ASP A 73 -10.31 -12.08 -15.17
N ASP A 74 -10.35 -12.91 -16.23
CA ASP A 74 -9.14 -13.61 -16.69
C ASP A 74 -8.10 -12.62 -17.24
N VAL A 75 -8.55 -11.55 -17.90
CA VAL A 75 -7.70 -10.45 -18.36
C VAL A 75 -7.05 -9.76 -17.17
N HIS A 76 -7.83 -9.36 -16.16
CA HIS A 76 -7.30 -8.74 -14.94
C HIS A 76 -6.29 -9.62 -14.19
N LEU A 77 -6.59 -10.91 -14.04
CA LEU A 77 -5.71 -11.88 -13.38
C LEU A 77 -4.38 -12.01 -14.14
N TRP A 78 -4.44 -12.12 -15.46
CA TRP A 78 -3.25 -12.18 -16.30
C TRP A 78 -2.43 -10.89 -16.25
N MET A 79 -3.08 -9.72 -16.27
CA MET A 79 -2.40 -8.43 -16.14
C MET A 79 -1.68 -8.30 -14.79
N ILE A 80 -2.32 -8.75 -13.70
CA ILE A 80 -1.69 -8.80 -12.37
C ILE A 80 -0.46 -9.71 -12.39
N ASP A 81 -0.60 -10.93 -12.89
CA ASP A 81 0.50 -11.91 -12.88
C ASP A 81 1.69 -11.46 -13.73
N ASN A 82 1.42 -10.85 -14.89
CA ASN A 82 2.45 -10.26 -15.73
C ASN A 82 3.23 -9.15 -14.98
N HIS A 83 2.53 -8.30 -14.22
CA HIS A 83 3.18 -7.23 -13.45
C HIS A 83 3.91 -7.75 -12.22
N LEU A 84 3.36 -8.71 -11.48
CA LEU A 84 4.03 -9.33 -10.35
C LEU A 84 5.34 -10.02 -10.75
N GLY A 85 5.46 -10.48 -12.01
CA GLY A 85 6.71 -11.02 -12.56
C GLY A 85 7.83 -10.01 -12.78
N ARG A 86 7.52 -8.70 -12.89
CA ARG A 86 8.52 -7.66 -13.20
C ARG A 86 9.35 -7.31 -11.97
N ARG A 87 10.65 -7.02 -12.16
CA ARG A 87 11.56 -6.67 -11.06
C ARG A 87 11.38 -5.22 -10.56
N SER A 88 10.90 -4.33 -11.42
CA SER A 88 10.73 -2.90 -11.13
C SER A 88 9.54 -2.58 -10.23
N VAL A 89 8.62 -3.53 -10.02
CA VAL A 89 7.41 -3.29 -9.23
C VAL A 89 7.75 -3.24 -7.74
N SER A 90 7.37 -2.13 -7.10
CA SER A 90 7.59 -1.89 -5.67
C SER A 90 6.78 -2.83 -4.79
N ASP A 91 7.24 -3.07 -3.56
CA ASP A 91 6.51 -3.90 -2.59
C ASP A 91 5.07 -3.40 -2.33
N PHE A 92 4.88 -2.07 -2.36
CA PHE A 92 3.57 -1.46 -2.22
C PHE A 92 2.65 -1.88 -3.38
N GLN A 93 3.11 -1.71 -4.62
CA GLN A 93 2.36 -2.13 -5.81
C GLN A 93 2.13 -3.63 -5.84
N ARG A 94 3.13 -4.46 -5.45
CA ARG A 94 2.96 -5.91 -5.33
C ARG A 94 1.82 -6.27 -4.39
N GLY A 95 1.79 -5.67 -3.20
CA GLY A 95 0.72 -5.91 -2.24
C GLY A 95 -0.64 -5.44 -2.75
N VAL A 96 -0.71 -4.30 -3.45
CA VAL A 96 -1.96 -3.81 -4.07
C VAL A 96 -2.49 -4.80 -5.09
N LEU A 97 -1.66 -5.25 -6.02
CA LEU A 97 -2.05 -6.21 -7.05
C LEU A 97 -2.45 -7.56 -6.45
N ALA A 98 -1.76 -8.00 -5.39
CA ALA A 98 -2.09 -9.24 -4.71
C ALA A 98 -3.43 -9.18 -3.97
N LEU A 99 -3.78 -8.03 -3.36
CA LEU A 99 -5.09 -7.82 -2.75
C LEU A 99 -6.20 -7.87 -3.82
N ARG A 100 -6.02 -7.19 -4.96
CA ARG A 100 -6.97 -7.25 -6.09
C ARG A 100 -7.11 -8.66 -6.65
N LYS A 101 -6.00 -9.40 -6.79
CA LYS A 101 -6.02 -10.81 -7.21
C LYS A 101 -6.86 -11.66 -6.26
N LYS A 102 -6.68 -11.46 -4.94
CA LYS A 102 -7.46 -12.16 -3.92
C LYS A 102 -8.95 -11.88 -4.08
N GLU A 103 -9.34 -10.61 -4.27
CA GLU A 103 -10.74 -10.22 -4.45
C GLU A 103 -11.37 -10.93 -5.65
N ILE A 104 -10.72 -10.89 -6.82
CA ILE A 104 -11.23 -11.55 -8.04
C ILE A 104 -11.39 -13.06 -7.83
N VAL A 105 -10.36 -13.73 -7.29
CA VAL A 105 -10.43 -15.17 -7.06
C VAL A 105 -11.50 -15.53 -6.02
N SER A 106 -11.62 -14.74 -4.95
CA SER A 106 -12.64 -14.96 -3.93
C SER A 106 -14.07 -14.77 -4.47
N ALA A 107 -14.27 -13.77 -5.33
CA ALA A 107 -15.55 -13.54 -5.98
C ALA A 107 -15.92 -14.70 -6.91
N ARG A 108 -14.95 -15.23 -7.67
CA ARG A 108 -15.13 -16.40 -8.53
C ARG A 108 -15.52 -17.65 -7.73
N VAL A 109 -14.81 -17.93 -6.64
CA VAL A 109 -15.14 -19.08 -5.76
C VAL A 109 -16.54 -18.93 -5.17
N ALA A 110 -16.92 -17.73 -4.72
CA ALA A 110 -18.25 -17.47 -4.20
C ALA A 110 -19.35 -17.67 -5.27
N GLN A 111 -19.13 -17.20 -6.50
CA GLN A 111 -20.07 -17.39 -7.60
C GLN A 111 -20.26 -18.87 -7.95
N THR A 112 -19.17 -19.65 -8.00
CA THR A 112 -19.24 -21.10 -8.25
C THR A 112 -19.99 -21.82 -7.13
N GLN A 113 -19.76 -21.47 -5.86
CA GLN A 113 -20.49 -22.05 -4.73
C GLN A 113 -21.99 -21.75 -4.76
N VAL A 114 -22.38 -20.54 -5.17
CA VAL A 114 -23.80 -20.16 -5.33
C VAL A 114 -24.45 -20.91 -6.49
N GLN A 115 -23.73 -21.12 -7.60
CA GLN A 115 -24.22 -21.88 -8.76
C GLN A 115 -24.28 -23.41 -8.51
N GLN A 116 -23.51 -23.91 -7.53
CA GLN A 116 -23.49 -25.32 -7.13
C GLN A 116 -24.36 -25.64 -5.90
N ALA A 117 -25.10 -24.68 -5.35
CA ALA A 117 -26.08 -24.95 -4.30
C ALA A 117 -27.25 -25.79 -4.85
N PRO A 118 -27.65 -26.93 -4.24
CA PRO A 118 -28.33 -27.99 -4.97
C PRO A 118 -29.82 -27.67 -5.21
N ALA A 119 -30.25 -27.82 -6.46
CA ALA A 119 -31.47 -28.56 -6.73
C ALA A 119 -31.17 -30.05 -6.49
N VAL A 120 -32.05 -30.74 -5.74
CA VAL A 120 -32.06 -32.18 -5.38
C VAL A 120 -31.21 -32.54 -4.14
N SER A 121 -31.62 -33.35 -3.15
CA SER A 121 -32.86 -33.71 -2.43
C SER A 121 -32.40 -34.59 -1.24
N THR A 122 -33.24 -34.73 -0.21
CA THR A 122 -33.38 -35.92 0.69
C THR A 122 -32.23 -36.92 0.87
N THR A 123 -31.83 -37.10 2.14
CA THR A 123 -31.33 -38.34 2.77
C THR A 123 -30.21 -39.11 2.07
N SER A 124 -28.98 -39.00 2.58
CA SER A 124 -27.99 -40.09 2.68
C SER A 124 -26.80 -39.61 3.50
N ASP A 125 -26.56 -40.32 4.60
CA ASP A 125 -25.48 -40.11 5.56
C ASP A 125 -24.17 -40.66 4.97
N THR A 126 -23.28 -39.79 4.49
CA THR A 126 -21.88 -40.10 4.21
C THR A 126 -21.08 -38.80 4.26
N PRO A 127 -20.04 -38.68 5.12
CA PRO A 127 -19.21 -37.49 5.16
C PRO A 127 -18.26 -37.51 3.96
N VAL A 128 -18.72 -37.01 2.82
CA VAL A 128 -17.84 -36.68 1.69
C VAL A 128 -17.02 -35.48 2.14
N GLN A 129 -15.73 -35.71 2.38
CA GLN A 129 -14.73 -34.65 2.53
C GLN A 129 -14.80 -33.80 1.26
N SER A 130 -15.46 -32.65 1.36
CA SER A 130 -15.38 -31.61 0.36
C SER A 130 -13.93 -31.15 0.36
N GLU A 131 -13.20 -31.47 -0.72
CA GLU A 131 -12.00 -30.74 -1.10
C GLU A 131 -12.41 -29.28 -1.32
N SER A 132 -12.48 -28.54 -0.22
CA SER A 132 -12.57 -27.10 -0.26
C SER A 132 -11.30 -26.63 -0.96
N GLU A 133 -11.46 -26.10 -2.17
CA GLU A 133 -10.38 -25.36 -2.84
C GLU A 133 -9.72 -24.46 -1.79
N PRO A 134 -8.38 -24.48 -1.67
CA PRO A 134 -7.71 -23.85 -0.56
C PRO A 134 -8.11 -22.39 -0.54
N GLN A 135 -8.86 -21.99 0.49
CA GLN A 135 -9.20 -20.59 0.73
C GLN A 135 -7.89 -19.82 0.65
N LEU A 136 -7.78 -18.86 -0.27
CA LEU A 136 -6.56 -18.06 -0.44
C LEU A 136 -6.31 -17.28 0.85
N THR A 137 -5.55 -17.91 1.74
CA THR A 137 -5.23 -17.35 3.04
C THR A 137 -4.42 -16.08 2.82
N ARG A 138 -4.50 -15.16 3.78
CA ARG A 138 -3.75 -13.90 3.70
C ARG A 138 -2.25 -14.15 3.55
N GLU A 139 -1.75 -15.23 4.16
CA GLU A 139 -0.37 -15.70 4.09
C GLU A 139 -0.03 -16.22 2.69
N ALA A 140 -0.93 -16.93 2.01
CA ALA A 140 -0.72 -17.37 0.63
C ALA A 140 -0.63 -16.17 -0.32
N VAL A 141 -1.53 -15.19 -0.16
CA VAL A 141 -1.54 -13.95 -0.95
C VAL A 141 -0.26 -13.14 -0.73
N ALA A 142 0.17 -12.98 0.52
CA ALA A 142 1.40 -12.26 0.86
C ALA A 142 2.64 -12.92 0.24
N ARG A 143 2.75 -14.26 0.34
CA ARG A 143 3.85 -15.03 -0.26
C ARG A 143 3.88 -14.90 -1.78
N ALA A 144 2.74 -15.00 -2.46
CA ALA A 144 2.65 -14.82 -3.91
C ALA A 144 3.12 -13.42 -4.35
N ALA A 145 2.84 -12.40 -3.53
CA ALA A 145 3.30 -11.04 -3.76
C ALA A 145 4.76 -10.78 -3.33
N ARG A 146 5.44 -11.77 -2.73
CA ARG A 146 6.79 -11.64 -2.14
C ARG A 146 6.88 -10.60 -1.02
N VAL A 147 5.80 -10.41 -0.26
CA VAL A 147 5.76 -9.51 0.91
C VAL A 147 5.37 -10.29 2.17
N SER A 148 5.63 -9.73 3.35
CA SER A 148 5.18 -10.34 4.61
C SER A 148 3.67 -10.14 4.84
N SER A 149 3.01 -11.02 5.60
CA SER A 149 1.60 -10.86 5.97
C SER A 149 1.34 -9.55 6.74
N ALA A 150 2.32 -9.08 7.50
CA ALA A 150 2.26 -7.80 8.22
C ALA A 150 2.30 -6.62 7.24
N THR A 151 3.23 -6.64 6.29
CA THR A 151 3.32 -5.63 5.21
C THR A 151 2.04 -5.60 4.38
N LEU A 152 1.49 -6.76 4.03
CA LEU A 152 0.23 -6.84 3.28
C LEU A 152 -0.93 -6.15 4.03
N GLY A 153 -1.00 -6.32 5.36
CA GLY A 153 -2.01 -5.62 6.18
C GLY A 153 -1.81 -4.12 6.27
N GLN A 154 -0.57 -3.67 6.28
CA GLN A 154 -0.26 -2.24 6.24
C GLN A 154 -0.66 -1.64 4.89
N ILE A 155 -0.41 -2.34 3.79
CA ILE A 155 -0.83 -1.93 2.44
C ILE A 155 -2.36 -1.88 2.36
N GLU A 156 -3.05 -2.90 2.87
CA GLU A 156 -4.52 -2.92 2.94
C GLU A 156 -5.06 -1.73 3.75
N LYS A 157 -4.45 -1.42 4.91
CA LYS A 157 -4.80 -0.23 5.70
C LYS A 157 -4.61 1.05 4.90
N ILE A 158 -3.46 1.22 4.26
CA ILE A 158 -3.16 2.39 3.42
C ILE A 158 -4.22 2.54 2.33
N GLN A 159 -4.58 1.47 1.62
CA GLN A 159 -5.62 1.55 0.58
C GLN A 159 -6.99 2.00 1.10
N LYS A 160 -7.36 1.59 2.31
CA LYS A 160 -8.69 1.88 2.88
C LYS A 160 -8.78 3.28 3.50
N THR A 161 -7.69 3.80 4.07
CA THR A 161 -7.76 4.99 4.93
C THR A 161 -6.83 6.13 4.51
N ALA A 162 -5.90 5.91 3.57
CA ALA A 162 -4.98 6.95 3.16
C ALA A 162 -5.63 7.93 2.16
N ALA A 163 -5.36 9.21 2.33
CA ALA A 163 -5.67 10.23 1.34
C ALA A 163 -4.91 9.96 0.01
N PRO A 164 -5.45 10.33 -1.15
CA PRO A 164 -4.81 10.10 -2.46
C PRO A 164 -3.36 10.61 -2.54
N GLU A 165 -3.08 11.74 -1.91
CA GLU A 165 -1.77 12.37 -1.84
C GLU A 165 -0.77 11.50 -1.06
N LEU A 166 -1.21 10.87 0.03
CA LEU A 166 -0.39 9.95 0.81
C LEU A 166 -0.13 8.67 0.02
N VAL A 167 -1.12 8.15 -0.71
CA VAL A 167 -0.93 7.00 -1.62
C VAL A 167 0.11 7.34 -2.69
N GLY A 168 0.03 8.54 -3.29
CA GLY A 168 1.02 9.04 -4.26
C GLY A 168 2.44 9.12 -3.67
N ALA A 169 2.58 9.60 -2.43
CA ALA A 169 3.85 9.66 -1.72
C ALA A 169 4.45 8.27 -1.44
N VAL A 170 3.61 7.25 -1.20
CA VAL A 170 4.07 5.86 -1.04
C VAL A 170 4.50 5.27 -2.38
N LYS A 171 3.70 5.45 -3.43
CA LYS A 171 3.99 4.93 -4.79
C LYS A 171 5.30 5.48 -5.34
N SER A 172 5.56 6.77 -5.12
CA SER A 172 6.81 7.44 -5.52
C SER A 172 8.01 7.14 -4.59
N GLY A 173 7.81 6.39 -3.50
CA GLY A 173 8.88 6.04 -2.56
C GLY A 173 9.36 7.19 -1.67
N VAL A 174 8.62 8.29 -1.59
CA VAL A 174 8.93 9.43 -0.69
C VAL A 174 8.87 9.00 0.78
N ILE A 175 7.92 8.14 1.11
CA ILE A 175 7.70 7.55 2.44
C ILE A 175 7.62 6.02 2.37
N SER A 176 8.14 5.34 3.40
CA SER A 176 8.07 3.87 3.48
C SER A 176 6.67 3.37 3.86
N ILE A 177 6.31 2.15 3.46
CA ILE A 177 5.04 1.50 3.78
C ILE A 177 4.74 1.54 5.29
N ASN A 178 5.74 1.21 6.12
CA ASN A 178 5.61 1.25 7.58
C ASN A 178 5.28 2.65 8.12
N ALA A 179 5.86 3.71 7.55
CA ALA A 179 5.64 5.08 7.99
C ALA A 179 4.28 5.59 7.48
N ALA A 180 3.95 5.32 6.23
CA ALA A 180 2.66 5.67 5.65
C ALA A 180 1.50 4.96 6.34
N ALA A 181 1.65 3.70 6.74
CA ALA A 181 0.64 2.99 7.52
C ALA A 181 0.40 3.62 8.91
N ALA A 182 1.38 4.34 9.46
CA ALA A 182 1.21 5.11 10.69
C ALA A 182 0.44 6.42 10.39
N VAL A 183 0.88 7.17 9.37
CA VAL A 183 0.22 8.42 8.95
C VAL A 183 -1.23 8.16 8.52
N ALA A 184 -1.52 7.04 7.87
CA ALA A 184 -2.87 6.64 7.44
C ALA A 184 -3.86 6.36 8.60
N SER A 185 -3.43 6.40 9.86
CA SER A 185 -4.37 6.42 11.01
C SER A 185 -4.79 7.82 11.44
N LEU A 186 -4.16 8.87 10.93
CA LEU A 186 -4.56 10.24 11.20
C LEU A 186 -5.80 10.60 10.34
N PRO A 187 -6.57 11.62 10.72
CA PRO A 187 -7.61 12.20 9.87
C PRO A 187 -7.05 12.63 8.52
N SER A 188 -7.87 12.58 7.47
CA SER A 188 -7.44 12.88 6.09
C SER A 188 -6.77 14.26 5.95
N GLU A 189 -7.25 15.27 6.66
CA GLU A 189 -6.66 16.62 6.64
C GLU A 189 -5.22 16.64 7.14
N GLU A 190 -4.93 15.94 8.24
CA GLU A 190 -3.58 15.83 8.78
C GLU A 190 -2.66 15.03 7.85
N GLN A 191 -3.19 14.01 7.16
CA GLN A 191 -2.43 13.27 6.14
C GLN A 191 -2.02 14.20 5.00
N ILE A 192 -2.95 15.01 4.48
CA ILE A 192 -2.69 15.96 3.39
C ILE A 192 -1.69 17.02 3.83
N ALA A 193 -1.85 17.58 5.04
CA ALA A 193 -0.91 18.55 5.60
C ALA A 193 0.50 17.96 5.74
N ALA A 194 0.62 16.71 6.22
CA ALA A 194 1.90 16.03 6.33
C ALA A 194 2.54 15.80 4.95
N VAL A 195 1.77 15.44 3.92
CA VAL A 195 2.27 15.31 2.54
C VAL A 195 2.73 16.66 1.98
N ALA A 196 1.96 17.73 2.21
CA ALA A 196 2.30 19.08 1.76
C ALA A 196 3.60 19.61 2.39
N GLY A 197 3.86 19.26 3.66
CA GLY A 197 5.14 19.53 4.34
C GLY A 197 6.33 18.70 3.83
N GLY A 198 6.08 17.75 2.93
CA GLY A 198 7.09 16.94 2.26
C GLY A 198 7.70 15.85 3.13
N LYS A 199 8.83 15.29 2.67
CA LYS A 199 9.45 14.08 3.24
C LYS A 199 9.79 14.19 4.74
N LYS A 200 10.19 15.38 5.21
CA LYS A 200 10.54 15.60 6.62
C LYS A 200 9.29 15.56 7.50
N GLU A 201 8.24 16.26 7.07
CA GLU A 201 6.98 16.34 7.82
C GLU A 201 6.27 14.97 7.87
N LEU A 202 6.22 14.25 6.74
CA LEU A 202 5.73 12.87 6.70
C LEU A 202 6.42 11.94 7.70
N ARG A 203 7.75 12.07 7.84
CA ARG A 203 8.52 11.29 8.82
C ARG A 203 8.23 11.71 10.25
N LEU A 204 8.06 13.02 10.49
CA LEU A 204 7.70 13.57 11.79
C LEU A 204 6.32 13.06 12.22
N ALA A 205 5.31 13.21 11.37
CA ALA A 205 3.95 12.74 11.62
C ALA A 205 3.93 11.23 11.90
N ALA A 206 4.62 10.43 11.08
CA ALA A 206 4.73 8.99 11.30
C ALA A 206 5.37 8.65 12.66
N ARG A 207 6.38 9.43 13.09
CA ARG A 207 7.05 9.26 14.38
C ARG A 207 6.11 9.63 15.53
N GLN A 208 5.42 10.76 15.45
CA GLN A 208 4.47 11.20 16.47
C GLN A 208 3.35 10.19 16.69
N VAL A 209 2.78 9.64 15.60
CA VAL A 209 1.76 8.57 15.70
C VAL A 209 2.28 7.34 16.43
N ARG A 210 3.54 6.96 16.18
CA ARG A 210 4.16 5.81 16.85
C ARG A 210 4.40 6.10 18.33
N GLU A 211 4.96 7.27 18.65
CA GLU A 211 5.20 7.70 20.03
C GLU A 211 3.90 7.79 20.83
N ALA A 212 2.81 8.27 20.23
CA ALA A 212 1.50 8.31 20.87
C ALA A 212 0.89 6.92 21.15
N ARG A 213 1.31 5.89 20.40
CA ARG A 213 0.88 4.49 20.60
C ARG A 213 1.77 3.71 21.55
N LEU A 214 2.98 4.20 21.83
CA LEU A 214 3.87 3.56 22.80
C LEU A 214 3.26 3.70 24.20
N PRO A 215 3.27 2.63 25.02
CA PRO A 215 2.89 2.74 26.41
C PRO A 215 3.77 3.78 27.10
N PRO A 216 3.24 4.52 28.10
CA PRO A 216 4.03 5.50 28.84
C PRO A 216 5.28 4.81 29.39
N LYS A 217 6.45 5.42 29.15
CA LYS A 217 7.70 4.89 29.70
C LYS A 217 7.55 4.78 31.23
N PRO A 218 7.95 3.65 31.83
CA PRO A 218 7.99 3.56 33.29
C PRO A 218 8.82 4.73 33.82
N LYS A 219 8.32 5.39 34.87
CA LYS A 219 9.09 6.44 35.55
C LYS A 219 10.45 5.83 35.93
N PRO A 220 11.58 6.48 35.62
CA PRO A 220 12.86 6.03 36.15
C PRO A 220 12.74 6.11 37.68
N GLU A 221 12.65 4.95 38.31
CA GLU A 221 12.73 4.82 39.75
C GLU A 221 14.17 5.20 40.10
N VAL A 222 14.35 6.39 40.65
CA VAL A 222 15.67 6.82 41.09
C VAL A 222 15.98 6.02 42.35
N GLU A 223 16.85 5.02 42.23
CA GLU A 223 17.29 4.20 43.37
C GLU A 223 17.86 5.13 44.46
N PRO A 224 17.49 4.92 45.74
CA PRO A 224 18.01 5.75 46.82
C PRO A 224 19.53 5.61 46.91
N LEU A 225 20.21 6.74 47.09
CA LEU A 225 21.66 6.81 47.24
C LEU A 225 22.14 5.88 48.38
N PRO A 226 23.22 5.09 48.18
CA PRO A 226 23.89 4.39 49.26
C PRO A 226 24.40 5.38 50.32
N ASN A 227 24.42 4.98 51.59
CA ASN A 227 24.90 5.85 52.69
C ASN A 227 26.37 6.31 52.54
N ASP A 228 27.18 5.58 51.76
CA ASP A 228 28.58 5.89 51.47
C ASP A 228 28.80 6.48 50.06
N ALA A 229 27.79 7.18 49.52
CA ALA A 229 27.87 7.74 48.17
C ALA A 229 29.02 8.76 48.04
N THR A 230 29.81 8.64 46.97
CA THR A 230 30.86 9.61 46.65
C THR A 230 30.24 10.96 46.23
N PRO A 231 30.97 12.09 46.35
CA PRO A 231 30.47 13.40 45.90
C PRO A 231 29.97 13.39 44.45
N ASP A 232 30.65 12.65 43.57
CA ASP A 232 30.25 12.49 42.17
C ASP A 232 28.94 11.70 42.02
N GLN A 233 28.71 10.67 42.84
CA GLN A 233 27.46 9.90 42.82
C GLN A 233 26.27 10.74 43.31
N ILE A 234 26.48 11.60 44.31
CA ILE A 234 25.46 12.54 44.79
C ILE A 234 25.10 13.54 43.68
N GLU A 235 26.10 14.08 42.98
CA GLU A 235 25.86 15.04 41.89
C GLU A 235 25.18 14.37 40.69
N ILE A 236 25.58 13.15 40.31
CA ILE A 236 24.92 12.36 39.26
C ILE A 236 23.46 12.11 39.62
N HIS A 237 23.16 11.71 40.85
CA HIS A 237 21.80 11.47 41.31
C HIS A 237 20.96 12.76 41.28
N ARG A 238 21.53 13.89 41.72
CA ARG A 238 20.89 15.21 41.61
C ARG A 238 20.57 15.56 40.16
N LEU A 239 21.53 15.39 39.25
CA LEU A 239 21.33 15.64 37.83
C LEU A 239 20.26 14.71 37.23
N MET A 240 20.21 13.44 37.64
CA MET A 240 19.15 12.51 37.22
C MET A 240 17.76 12.97 37.68
N GLN A 241 17.62 13.49 38.90
CA GLN A 241 16.37 14.06 39.39
C GLN A 241 15.94 15.29 38.57
N VAL A 242 16.87 16.21 38.31
CA VAL A 242 16.61 17.40 37.48
C VAL A 242 16.22 17.00 36.06
N VAL A 243 16.89 16.02 35.46
CA VAL A 243 16.54 15.51 34.13
C VAL A 243 15.15 14.89 34.13
N ALA A 244 14.77 14.15 35.18
CA ALA A 244 13.43 13.58 35.31
C ALA A 244 12.35 14.67 35.39
N GLU A 245 12.57 15.70 36.22
CA GLU A 245 11.63 16.83 36.38
C GLU A 245 11.46 17.63 35.07
N LEU A 246 12.57 17.98 34.41
CA LEU A 246 12.53 18.66 33.10
C LEU A 246 11.88 17.82 32.01
N THR A 247 12.04 16.50 32.05
CA THR A 247 11.40 15.56 31.12
C THR A 247 9.89 15.56 31.32
N GLU A 248 9.43 15.56 32.58
CA GLU A 248 8.01 15.63 32.92
C GLU A 248 7.39 16.98 32.51
N GLU A 249 8.06 18.09 32.81
CA GLU A 249 7.60 19.42 32.41
C GLU A 249 7.48 19.55 30.89
N ARG A 250 8.51 19.10 30.14
CA ARG A 250 8.47 19.05 28.67
C ARG A 250 7.26 18.27 28.17
N ASP A 251 6.95 17.11 28.76
CA ASP A 251 5.82 16.28 28.32
C ASP A 251 4.48 16.92 28.64
N GLN A 252 4.36 17.61 29.78
CA GLN A 252 3.19 18.42 30.11
C GLN A 252 3.00 19.59 29.13
N LEU A 253 4.09 20.28 28.77
CA LEU A 253 4.07 21.37 27.78
C LEU A 253 3.65 20.88 26.40
N LYS A 254 4.16 19.72 25.95
CA LYS A 254 3.73 19.10 24.69
C LYS A 254 2.23 18.81 24.66
N LYS A 255 1.67 18.27 25.76
CA LYS A 255 0.22 18.04 25.88
C LYS A 255 -0.58 19.34 25.83
N LYS A 256 -0.13 20.38 26.53
CA LYS A 256 -0.76 21.71 26.49
C LYS A 256 -0.76 22.29 25.08
N VAL A 257 0.37 22.22 24.37
CA VAL A 257 0.47 22.67 22.97
C VAL A 257 -0.50 21.89 22.09
N GLN A 258 -0.57 20.57 22.22
CA GLN A 258 -1.50 19.75 21.45
C GLN A 258 -2.97 20.14 21.70
N HIS A 259 -3.39 20.32 22.95
CA HIS A 259 -4.74 20.78 23.28
C HIS A 259 -5.05 22.16 22.71
N LEU A 260 -4.11 23.11 22.83
CA LEU A 260 -4.29 24.45 22.28
C LEU A 260 -4.39 24.43 20.75
N THR A 261 -3.61 23.58 20.08
CA THR A 261 -3.69 23.41 18.62
C THR A 261 -5.06 22.86 18.21
N ILE A 262 -5.59 21.86 18.91
CA ILE A 262 -6.93 21.31 18.65
C ILE A 262 -8.01 22.39 18.85
N ALA A 263 -7.97 23.11 19.97
CA ALA A 263 -8.92 24.18 20.25
C ALA A 263 -8.87 25.31 19.20
N LEU A 264 -7.67 25.64 18.69
CA LEU A 264 -7.48 26.61 17.61
C LEU A 264 -8.03 26.13 16.27
N SER A 265 -7.92 24.84 15.96
CA SER A 265 -8.54 24.28 14.75
C SER A 265 -10.06 24.28 14.84
N GLU A 266 -10.63 23.87 15.98
CA GLU A 266 -12.09 23.88 16.21
C GLU A 266 -12.67 25.30 16.08
N ALA A 267 -12.04 26.29 16.71
CA ALA A 267 -12.46 27.68 16.63
C ALA A 267 -12.37 28.28 15.21
N ARG A 268 -11.51 27.73 14.33
CA ARG A 268 -11.37 28.16 12.93
C ARG A 268 -12.38 27.48 12.00
N SER A 269 -12.83 26.27 12.34
CA SER A 269 -13.88 25.57 11.59
C SER A 269 -15.29 26.09 11.89
N ASP A 270 -15.50 26.75 13.02
CA ASP A 270 -16.77 27.37 13.42
C ASP A 270 -16.96 28.80 12.86
N GLN A 271 -16.03 29.32 12.05
CA GLN A 271 -16.09 30.63 11.36
C GLN A 271 -16.24 30.46 9.85
#